data_AF-A0A192H532-F1
#
_entry.id   AF-A0A192H532-F1
#
_cell.length_a   1.000
_cell.length_b   1.000
_cell.length_c   1.000
_cell.angle_alpha   90.00
_cell.angle_beta   90.00
_cell.angle_gamma   90.00
#
_symmetry.space_group_name_H-M   'P 1'
#
loop_
_entity.id
_entity.type
_entity.pdbx_description
1 polymer ?
#
loop_
_entity_poly.entity_id
_entity_poly.type
_entity_poly.pdbx_seq_one_letter_code
_entity_poly.pdbx_strand_id
1 'polypeptide(L)'
;MFKQVILTAGLNCLLIIIVPTIFAMILTFFNRSSKQMLVSRFGFRSQIYFGWLGIISHELSHLLVAKLFHHQIMSVKLVSLRPTDATLGHVEHQYNAKSWYQNLGNFFIGIAPIYGCSLILLGLASLIYPELWSLLRLDWTVLDFTQLHQLLWKIISHGQYAPWKLLVYFLLATQIVFGGFDLSRQDFQGSLRGLLPLVLVLSLLALGAVLVQLPLVAILTKVTLIFGTLLGYAVILSFFYWLLLRLITR
;
A
#
# COMPACT_ATOMS: atom_id res chain seq x y z
N MET A 1 -18.74 -28.53 -10.32
CA MET A 1 -18.79 -27.80 -9.05
C MET A 1 -17.45 -27.82 -8.30
N PHE A 2 -16.95 -28.96 -7.82
CA PHE A 2 -15.72 -29.03 -6.99
C PHE A 2 -14.48 -28.36 -7.62
N LYS A 3 -14.15 -28.70 -8.89
CA LYS A 3 -13.04 -28.06 -9.64
C LYS A 3 -13.17 -26.54 -9.73
N GLN A 4 -14.39 -26.03 -9.91
CA GLN A 4 -14.67 -24.60 -10.04
C GLN A 4 -14.48 -23.85 -8.72
N VAL A 5 -14.86 -24.48 -7.60
CA VAL A 5 -14.63 -23.93 -6.25
C VAL A 5 -13.15 -23.83 -5.96
N ILE A 6 -12.37 -24.89 -6.25
CA ILE A 6 -10.90 -24.87 -6.06
C ILE A 6 -10.25 -23.77 -6.90
N LEU A 7 -10.61 -23.66 -8.18
CA LEU A 7 -10.08 -22.62 -9.06
C LEU A 7 -10.41 -21.22 -8.54
N THR A 8 -11.66 -20.99 -8.12
CA THR A 8 -12.12 -19.70 -7.56
C THR A 8 -11.36 -19.36 -6.28
N ALA A 9 -11.20 -20.31 -5.37
CA ALA A 9 -10.45 -20.12 -4.13
C ALA A 9 -8.97 -19.81 -4.40
N GLY A 10 -8.34 -20.52 -5.33
CA GLY A 10 -6.96 -20.28 -5.76
C GLY A 10 -6.77 -18.87 -6.34
N LEU A 11 -7.69 -18.42 -7.20
CA LEU A 11 -7.66 -17.08 -7.78
C LEU A 11 -7.88 -15.99 -6.70
N ASN A 12 -8.78 -16.21 -5.75
CA ASN A 12 -8.97 -15.27 -4.63
C ASN A 12 -7.68 -15.10 -3.82
N CYS A 13 -7.00 -16.21 -3.49
CA CYS A 13 -5.71 -16.17 -2.80
C CYS A 13 -4.63 -15.46 -3.62
N LEU A 14 -4.55 -15.73 -4.92
CA LEU A 14 -3.60 -15.06 -5.82
C LEU A 14 -3.82 -13.53 -5.80
N LEU A 15 -5.07 -13.09 -5.95
CA LEU A 15 -5.43 -11.68 -6.09
C LEU A 15 -5.30 -10.88 -4.78
N ILE A 16 -5.63 -11.48 -3.64
CA ILE A 16 -5.67 -10.79 -2.33
C ILE A 16 -4.34 -10.92 -1.57
N ILE A 17 -3.61 -12.02 -1.75
CA ILE A 17 -2.40 -12.31 -0.97
C ILE A 17 -1.17 -12.08 -1.84
N ILE A 18 -1.03 -12.83 -2.94
CA ILE A 18 0.23 -12.91 -3.67
C ILE A 18 0.55 -11.59 -4.38
N VAL A 19 -0.39 -11.04 -5.15
CA VAL A 19 -0.15 -9.80 -5.92
C VAL A 19 0.24 -8.62 -5.01
N PRO A 20 -0.50 -8.28 -3.94
CA PRO A 20 -0.12 -7.19 -3.04
C PRO A 20 1.21 -7.44 -2.32
N THR A 21 1.51 -8.70 -1.96
CA THR A 21 2.77 -9.05 -1.29
C THR A 21 3.97 -8.81 -2.20
N ILE A 22 3.87 -9.11 -3.50
CA ILE A 22 4.94 -8.81 -4.47
C ILE A 22 5.25 -7.31 -4.51
N PHE A 23 4.21 -6.47 -4.65
CA PHE A 23 4.39 -5.02 -4.63
C PHE A 23 4.99 -4.54 -3.29
N ALA A 24 4.49 -5.04 -2.17
CA ALA A 24 4.99 -4.69 -0.85
C ALA A 24 6.48 -5.03 -0.68
N MET A 25 6.93 -6.19 -1.18
CA MET A 25 8.35 -6.58 -1.14
C MET A 25 9.23 -5.65 -1.98
N ILE A 26 8.79 -5.31 -3.20
CA ILE A 26 9.52 -4.39 -4.10
C ILE A 26 9.62 -2.98 -3.47
N LEU A 27 8.51 -2.45 -2.98
CA LEU A 27 8.46 -1.14 -2.32
C LEU A 27 9.34 -1.10 -1.07
N THR A 28 9.25 -2.14 -0.24
CA THR A 28 10.08 -2.28 0.97
C THR A 28 11.56 -2.31 0.62
N PHE A 29 11.96 -3.00 -0.45
CA PHE A 29 13.35 -3.03 -0.92
C PHE A 29 13.87 -1.62 -1.27
N PHE A 30 13.17 -0.89 -2.15
CA PHE A 30 13.61 0.44 -2.59
C PHE A 30 13.60 1.46 -1.45
N ASN A 31 12.55 1.46 -0.63
CA ASN A 31 12.40 2.40 0.47
C ASN A 31 13.45 2.17 1.57
N ARG A 32 13.71 0.91 1.94
CA ARG A 32 14.77 0.60 2.92
C ARG A 32 16.15 0.98 2.43
N SER A 33 16.47 0.67 1.18
CA SER A 33 17.76 1.05 0.59
C SER A 33 17.92 2.58 0.56
N SER A 34 16.87 3.29 0.15
CA SER A 34 16.83 4.76 0.16
C SER A 34 17.02 5.34 1.58
N LYS A 35 16.33 4.78 2.58
CA LYS A 35 16.47 5.17 3.99
C LYS A 35 17.90 4.97 4.49
N GLN A 36 18.52 3.82 4.18
CA GLN A 36 19.90 3.55 4.59
C GLN A 36 20.90 4.57 4.01
N MET A 37 20.73 4.95 2.75
CA MET A 37 21.59 5.93 2.07
C MET A 37 21.41 7.34 2.63
N LEU A 38 20.18 7.72 2.97
CA LEU A 38 19.91 8.99 3.66
C LEU A 38 20.52 9.02 5.06
N VAL A 39 20.37 7.93 5.82
CA VAL A 39 20.91 7.84 7.17
C VAL A 39 22.43 7.89 7.16
N SER A 40 23.08 7.21 6.21
CA SER A 40 24.55 7.22 6.11
C SER A 40 25.11 8.60 5.73
N ARG A 41 24.41 9.37 4.89
CA ARG A 41 24.88 10.68 4.42
C ARG A 41 24.45 11.86 5.28
N PHE A 42 23.21 11.87 5.76
CA PHE A 42 22.57 13.02 6.42
C PHE A 42 22.13 12.73 7.87
N GLY A 43 22.44 11.54 8.38
CA GLY A 43 22.11 11.12 9.75
C GLY A 43 20.67 10.64 9.92
N PHE A 44 20.36 10.09 11.11
CA PHE A 44 19.09 9.39 11.38
C PHE A 44 17.84 10.24 11.14
N ARG A 45 17.90 11.54 11.46
CA ARG A 45 16.76 12.47 11.35
C ARG A 45 16.32 12.75 9.91
N SER A 46 17.17 12.46 8.92
CA SER A 46 16.84 12.60 7.49
C SER A 46 15.56 11.85 7.12
N GLN A 47 15.33 10.68 7.71
CA GLN A 47 14.12 9.88 7.45
C GLN A 47 12.84 10.61 7.84
N ILE A 48 12.88 11.47 8.86
CA ILE A 48 11.74 12.26 9.30
C ILE A 48 11.51 13.41 8.32
N TYR A 49 12.56 14.14 7.95
CA TYR A 49 12.43 15.27 7.02
C TYR A 49 11.89 14.86 5.65
N PHE A 50 12.28 13.67 5.16
CA PHE A 50 11.88 13.17 3.85
C PHE A 50 10.72 12.17 3.85
N GLY A 51 10.23 11.73 5.02
CA GLY A 51 9.20 10.69 5.10
C GLY A 51 8.13 10.86 6.19
N TRP A 52 8.07 11.97 6.93
CA TRP A 52 7.15 12.10 8.07
C TRP A 52 5.68 11.85 7.72
N LEU A 53 5.20 12.33 6.56
CA LEU A 53 3.83 12.08 6.11
C LEU A 53 3.57 10.59 5.86
N GLY A 54 4.53 9.90 5.25
CA GLY A 54 4.44 8.46 5.03
C GLY A 54 4.44 7.68 6.33
N ILE A 55 5.28 8.07 7.30
CA ILE A 55 5.35 7.43 8.62
C ILE A 55 4.02 7.60 9.36
N ILE A 56 3.45 8.82 9.39
CA ILE A 56 2.13 9.06 10.00
C ILE A 56 1.06 8.22 9.31
N SER A 57 1.06 8.20 7.97
CA SER A 57 0.10 7.41 7.17
C SER A 57 0.21 5.92 7.45
N HIS A 58 1.43 5.41 7.61
CA HIS A 58 1.72 4.02 7.93
C HIS A 58 1.14 3.62 9.29
N GLU A 59 1.52 4.34 10.35
CA GLU A 59 1.06 4.06 11.70
C GLU A 59 -0.45 4.27 11.84
N LEU A 60 -1.01 5.29 11.19
CA LEU A 60 -2.45 5.51 11.18
C LEU A 60 -3.19 4.34 10.51
N SER A 61 -2.63 3.75 9.46
CA SER A 61 -3.20 2.58 8.79
C SER A 61 -3.28 1.38 9.74
N HIS A 62 -2.18 1.10 10.47
CA HIS A 62 -2.19 0.06 11.51
C HIS A 62 -3.24 0.34 12.59
N LEU A 63 -3.31 1.57 13.10
CA LEU A 63 -4.26 1.96 14.14
C LEU A 63 -5.72 1.77 13.70
N LEU A 64 -6.07 2.22 12.50
CA LEU A 64 -7.44 2.13 11.98
C LEU A 64 -7.86 0.68 11.81
N VAL A 65 -7.00 -0.15 11.20
CA VAL A 65 -7.31 -1.56 10.98
C VAL A 65 -7.29 -2.35 12.29
N ALA A 66 -6.40 -2.03 13.23
CA ALA A 66 -6.40 -2.64 14.56
C ALA A 66 -7.71 -2.39 15.30
N LYS A 67 -8.24 -1.16 15.25
CA LYS A 67 -9.56 -0.83 15.81
C LYS A 67 -10.69 -1.57 15.11
N LEU A 68 -10.66 -1.66 13.77
CA LEU A 68 -11.66 -2.40 12.99
C LEU A 68 -11.75 -3.86 13.44
N PHE A 69 -10.61 -4.50 13.71
CA PHE A 69 -10.55 -5.87 14.18
C PHE A 69 -10.69 -6.02 15.70
N HIS A 70 -11.07 -4.97 16.44
CA HIS A 70 -11.23 -4.98 17.89
C HIS A 70 -9.97 -5.37 18.67
N HIS A 71 -8.78 -4.99 18.17
CA HIS A 71 -7.54 -5.13 18.94
C HIS A 71 -7.48 -4.03 20.01
N GLN A 72 -6.94 -4.37 21.17
CA GLN A 72 -6.71 -3.41 22.24
C GLN A 72 -5.46 -2.60 21.92
N ILE A 73 -5.61 -1.28 21.78
CA ILE A 73 -4.49 -0.38 21.51
C ILE A 73 -3.78 -0.07 22.84
N MET A 74 -2.50 -0.37 22.92
CA MET A 74 -1.68 -0.19 24.12
C MET A 74 -0.91 1.12 24.08
N SER A 75 -0.28 1.41 22.94
CA SER A 75 0.49 2.64 22.74
C SER A 75 0.45 3.06 21.27
N VAL A 76 0.44 4.37 21.03
CA VAL A 76 0.43 4.95 19.68
C VAL A 76 1.41 6.10 19.62
N LYS A 77 2.30 6.06 18.65
CA LYS A 77 3.20 7.14 18.31
C LYS A 77 3.33 7.24 16.79
N LEU A 78 2.61 8.18 16.19
CA LEU A 78 2.56 8.32 14.72
C LEU A 78 3.88 8.81 14.12
N VAL A 79 4.62 9.65 14.85
CA VAL A 79 5.97 10.07 14.47
C VAL A 79 6.76 10.49 15.70
N SER A 80 8.03 10.10 15.77
CA SER A 80 8.95 10.41 16.87
C SER A 80 10.04 11.35 16.38
N LEU A 81 9.93 12.65 16.73
CA LEU A 81 10.92 13.67 16.37
C LEU A 81 12.26 13.55 17.12
N ARG A 82 12.25 12.84 18.25
CA ARG A 82 13.43 12.50 19.06
C ARG A 82 13.40 11.01 19.41
N PRO A 83 13.74 10.14 18.45
CA PRO A 83 13.69 8.70 18.65
C PRO A 83 14.81 8.27 19.61
N THR A 84 14.42 7.72 20.76
CA THR A 84 15.31 7.09 21.74
C THR A 84 15.63 5.64 21.34
N ASP A 85 14.68 4.96 20.70
CA ASP A 85 14.73 3.51 20.46
C ASP A 85 14.85 3.12 18.96
N ALA A 86 15.45 4.00 18.14
CA ALA A 86 15.59 3.82 16.69
C ALA A 86 14.28 3.59 15.90
N THR A 87 13.11 3.75 16.52
CA THR A 87 11.78 3.68 15.88
C THR A 87 11.27 5.06 15.53
N LEU A 88 10.77 5.22 14.30
CA LEU A 88 10.23 6.49 13.80
C LEU A 88 8.76 6.68 14.17
N GLY A 89 8.04 5.59 14.39
CA GLY A 89 6.64 5.51 14.83
C GLY A 89 6.37 4.09 15.34
N HIS A 90 5.24 3.90 16.02
CA HIS A 90 4.70 2.58 16.36
C HIS A 90 3.22 2.65 16.71
N VAL A 91 2.51 1.55 16.46
CA VAL A 91 1.21 1.23 17.05
C VAL A 91 1.32 -0.12 17.74
N GLU A 92 1.39 -0.09 19.06
CA GLU A 92 1.37 -1.32 19.86
C GLU A 92 -0.07 -1.72 20.14
N HIS A 93 -0.41 -2.96 19.82
CA HIS A 93 -1.73 -3.50 20.04
C HIS A 93 -1.68 -4.94 20.55
N GLN A 94 -2.68 -5.33 21.32
CA GLN A 94 -2.86 -6.68 21.82
C GLN A 94 -4.16 -7.27 21.29
N TYR A 95 -4.18 -8.59 21.17
CA TYR A 95 -5.34 -9.34 20.69
C TYR A 95 -5.51 -10.63 21.48
N ASN A 96 -6.76 -11.06 21.59
CA ASN A 96 -7.14 -12.35 22.14
C ASN A 96 -6.87 -13.45 21.11
N ALA A 97 -5.84 -14.26 21.35
CA ALA A 97 -5.47 -15.39 20.50
C ALA A 97 -6.57 -16.45 20.35
N LYS A 98 -7.59 -16.47 21.23
CA LYS A 98 -8.76 -17.35 21.10
C LYS A 98 -9.83 -16.78 20.17
N SER A 99 -9.78 -15.48 19.85
CA SER A 99 -10.76 -14.84 18.96
C SER A 99 -10.36 -15.01 17.50
N TRP A 100 -11.16 -15.76 16.74
CA TRP A 100 -10.90 -15.97 15.32
C TRP A 100 -10.93 -14.66 14.52
N TYR A 101 -11.84 -13.74 14.85
CA TYR A 101 -11.95 -12.44 14.19
C TYR A 101 -10.68 -11.58 14.38
N GLN A 102 -10.13 -11.56 15.60
CA GLN A 102 -8.88 -10.82 15.87
C GLN A 102 -7.66 -11.51 15.24
N ASN A 103 -7.63 -12.84 15.22
CA ASN A 103 -6.58 -13.57 14.50
C ASN A 103 -6.58 -13.26 13.00
N LEU A 104 -7.75 -13.20 12.38
CA LEU A 104 -7.91 -12.75 10.99
C LEU A 104 -7.40 -11.30 10.83
N GLY A 105 -7.69 -10.44 11.81
CA GLY A 105 -7.22 -9.06 11.86
C GLY A 105 -5.71 -8.89 11.75
N ASN A 106 -4.92 -9.82 12.31
CA ASN A 106 -3.46 -9.77 12.20
C ASN A 106 -2.97 -9.72 10.74
N PHE A 107 -3.64 -10.41 9.81
CA PHE A 107 -3.31 -10.33 8.38
C PHE A 107 -3.48 -8.90 7.86
N PHE A 108 -4.67 -8.35 8.05
CA PHE A 108 -5.04 -7.05 7.52
C PHE A 108 -4.27 -5.91 8.18
N ILE A 109 -3.98 -6.01 9.49
CA ILE A 109 -3.16 -5.01 10.19
C ILE A 109 -1.76 -5.01 9.60
N GLY A 110 -1.13 -6.18 9.41
CA GLY A 110 0.24 -6.27 8.89
C GLY A 110 0.40 -5.67 7.48
N ILE A 111 -0.63 -5.74 6.64
CA ILE A 111 -0.60 -5.12 5.29
C ILE A 111 -1.33 -3.78 5.21
N ALA A 112 -1.87 -3.28 6.33
CA ALA A 112 -2.67 -2.07 6.36
C ALA A 112 -1.97 -0.87 5.72
N PRO A 113 -0.67 -0.61 5.95
CA PRO A 113 0.02 0.52 5.33
C PRO A 113 0.04 0.49 3.80
N ILE A 114 0.04 -0.69 3.18
CA ILE A 114 0.03 -0.82 1.71
C ILE A 114 -1.26 -0.24 1.14
N TYR A 115 -2.40 -0.61 1.72
CA TYR A 115 -3.70 -0.10 1.28
C TYR A 115 -3.94 1.33 1.75
N GLY A 116 -3.63 1.64 3.01
CA GLY A 116 -3.85 2.96 3.59
C GLY A 116 -3.03 4.06 2.90
N CYS A 117 -1.73 3.83 2.66
CA CYS A 117 -0.91 4.79 1.91
C CYS A 117 -1.38 4.92 0.46
N SER A 118 -1.82 3.83 -0.18
CA SER A 118 -2.39 3.88 -1.54
C SER A 118 -3.66 4.73 -1.59
N LEU A 119 -4.55 4.60 -0.60
CA LEU A 119 -5.78 5.39 -0.51
C LEU A 119 -5.49 6.88 -0.21
N ILE A 120 -4.46 7.18 0.58
CA ILE A 120 -4.05 8.56 0.85
C ILE A 120 -3.44 9.19 -0.42
N LEU A 121 -2.57 8.47 -1.14
CA LEU A 121 -2.06 8.91 -2.44
C LEU A 121 -3.19 9.18 -3.42
N LEU A 122 -4.18 8.29 -3.43
CA LEU A 122 -5.37 8.42 -4.25
C LEU A 122 -6.19 9.67 -3.91
N GLY A 123 -6.42 9.92 -2.62
CA GLY A 123 -7.12 11.11 -2.14
C GLY A 123 -6.36 12.41 -2.42
N LEU A 124 -5.03 12.39 -2.34
CA LEU A 124 -4.19 13.52 -2.73
C LEU A 124 -4.26 13.79 -4.23
N ALA A 125 -4.25 12.74 -5.05
CA ALA A 125 -4.41 12.87 -6.49
C ALA A 125 -5.78 13.48 -6.83
N SER A 126 -6.87 12.99 -6.22
CA SER A 126 -8.21 13.54 -6.50
C SER A 126 -8.38 14.99 -6.04
N LEU A 127 -7.70 15.41 -4.98
CA LEU A 127 -7.79 16.78 -4.45
C LEU A 127 -6.91 17.78 -5.22
N ILE A 128 -5.67 17.39 -5.55
CA ILE A 128 -4.65 18.32 -6.08
C ILE A 128 -4.54 18.23 -7.60
N TYR A 129 -4.70 17.02 -8.15
CA TYR A 129 -4.45 16.74 -9.57
C TYR A 129 -5.42 15.69 -10.15
N PRO A 130 -6.71 16.06 -10.35
CA PRO A 130 -7.79 15.13 -10.71
C PRO A 130 -7.56 14.35 -12.02
N GLU A 131 -6.65 14.80 -12.87
CA GLU A 131 -6.29 14.12 -14.11
C GLU A 131 -5.55 12.82 -13.81
N LEU A 132 -4.75 12.74 -12.73
CA LEU A 132 -4.15 11.48 -12.27
C LEU A 132 -5.21 10.48 -11.78
N TRP A 133 -6.31 10.98 -11.24
CA TRP A 133 -7.45 10.15 -10.86
C TRP A 133 -8.12 9.49 -12.09
N SER A 134 -8.06 10.12 -13.27
CA SER A 134 -8.59 9.53 -14.50
C SER A 134 -7.82 8.27 -14.97
N LEU A 135 -6.54 8.12 -14.57
CA LEU A 135 -5.75 6.91 -14.84
C LEU A 135 -6.35 5.65 -14.20
N LEU A 136 -7.01 5.82 -13.04
CA LEU A 136 -7.49 4.72 -12.23
C LEU A 136 -8.88 4.23 -12.64
N ARG A 137 -9.57 5.02 -13.47
CA ARG A 137 -10.87 4.67 -14.06
C ARG A 137 -10.73 3.99 -15.42
N LEU A 138 -9.51 3.81 -15.91
CA LEU A 138 -9.28 3.13 -17.18
C LEU A 138 -9.67 1.67 -17.09
N ASP A 139 -10.27 1.19 -18.17
CA ASP A 139 -10.37 -0.24 -18.39
C ASP A 139 -9.03 -0.76 -18.92
N TRP A 140 -8.20 -1.26 -18.00
CA TRP A 140 -6.90 -1.85 -18.31
C TRP A 140 -6.98 -3.05 -19.25
N THR A 141 -8.16 -3.62 -19.48
CA THR A 141 -8.35 -4.75 -20.41
C THR A 141 -8.52 -4.31 -21.86
N VAL A 142 -8.84 -3.03 -22.11
CA VAL A 142 -9.13 -2.46 -23.46
C VAL A 142 -8.14 -1.35 -23.83
N LEU A 143 -7.09 -1.18 -23.01
CA LEU A 143 -6.15 -0.07 -23.11
C LEU A 143 -5.23 -0.26 -24.32
N ASP A 144 -5.45 0.52 -25.37
CA ASP A 144 -4.56 0.60 -26.53
C ASP A 144 -3.53 1.74 -26.39
N PHE A 145 -2.53 1.75 -27.28
CA PHE A 145 -1.47 2.76 -27.27
C PHE A 145 -2.01 4.18 -27.47
N THR A 146 -3.07 4.35 -28.26
CA THR A 146 -3.68 5.65 -28.57
C THR A 146 -4.36 6.23 -27.33
N GLN A 147 -5.13 5.42 -26.61
CA GLN A 147 -5.78 5.78 -25.35
C GLN A 147 -4.75 6.13 -24.28
N LEU A 148 -3.69 5.33 -24.17
CA LEU A 148 -2.58 5.62 -23.25
C LEU A 148 -1.91 6.96 -23.62
N HIS A 149 -1.62 7.18 -24.89
CA HIS A 149 -0.99 8.42 -25.37
C HIS A 149 -1.86 9.65 -25.09
N GLN A 150 -3.15 9.61 -25.44
CA GLN A 150 -4.10 10.71 -25.21
C GLN A 150 -4.19 11.07 -23.72
N LEU A 151 -4.15 10.07 -22.85
CA LEU A 151 -4.23 10.25 -21.42
C LEU A 151 -2.96 10.84 -20.83
N LEU A 152 -1.79 10.33 -21.23
CA LEU A 152 -0.50 10.91 -20.87
C LEU A 152 -0.41 12.35 -21.37
N TRP A 153 -0.87 12.63 -22.58
CA TRP A 153 -0.93 13.97 -23.13
C TRP A 153 -1.87 14.87 -22.32
N LYS A 154 -3.03 14.37 -21.87
CA LYS A 154 -3.94 15.11 -21.00
C LYS A 154 -3.29 15.47 -19.66
N ILE A 155 -2.57 14.52 -19.06
CA ILE A 155 -1.84 14.74 -17.81
C ILE A 155 -0.74 15.79 -18.02
N ILE A 156 0.04 15.69 -19.10
CA ILE A 156 1.13 16.64 -19.38
C ILE A 156 0.56 18.03 -19.67
N SER A 157 -0.47 18.13 -20.52
CA SER A 157 -1.09 19.41 -20.91
C SER A 157 -1.77 20.11 -19.74
N HIS A 158 -2.48 19.41 -18.86
CA HIS A 158 -3.02 20.03 -17.63
C HIS A 158 -1.91 20.47 -16.67
N GLY A 159 -0.79 19.76 -16.66
CA GLY A 159 0.37 20.06 -15.82
C GLY A 159 1.04 21.36 -16.22
N GLN A 160 0.93 21.74 -17.49
CA GLN A 160 1.44 23.02 -18.00
C GLN A 160 0.63 24.22 -17.46
N TYR A 161 -0.65 24.06 -17.15
CA TYR A 161 -1.49 25.15 -16.63
C TYR A 161 -1.39 25.33 -15.10
N ALA A 162 -0.99 24.28 -14.37
CA ALA A 162 -0.83 24.33 -12.92
C ALA A 162 0.43 23.58 -12.42
N PRO A 163 1.64 24.00 -12.86
CA PRO A 163 2.88 23.27 -12.57
C PRO A 163 3.19 23.21 -11.06
N TRP A 164 2.79 24.24 -10.30
CA TRP A 164 2.96 24.26 -8.86
C TRP A 164 2.08 23.20 -8.15
N LYS A 165 0.87 22.91 -8.65
CA LYS A 165 0.01 21.85 -8.09
C LYS A 165 0.63 20.48 -8.31
N LEU A 166 1.17 20.28 -9.51
CA LEU A 166 1.88 19.06 -9.87
C LEU A 166 3.12 18.88 -8.98
N LEU A 167 3.90 19.95 -8.76
CA LEU A 167 5.07 19.94 -7.87
C LEU A 167 4.66 19.60 -6.43
N VAL A 168 3.65 20.28 -5.87
CA VAL A 168 3.16 20.02 -4.51
C VAL A 168 2.67 18.58 -4.39
N TYR A 169 1.91 18.07 -5.36
CA TYR A 169 1.47 16.70 -5.39
C TYR A 169 2.66 15.72 -5.36
N PHE A 170 3.66 15.90 -6.22
CA PHE A 170 4.84 15.02 -6.23
C PHE A 170 5.64 15.09 -4.92
N LEU A 171 5.78 16.26 -4.31
CA LEU A 171 6.45 16.40 -3.01
C LEU A 171 5.71 15.64 -1.90
N LEU A 172 4.38 15.73 -1.86
CA LEU A 172 3.59 14.99 -0.87
C LEU A 172 3.56 13.48 -1.18
N ALA A 173 3.43 13.11 -2.45
CA ALA A 173 3.42 11.72 -2.88
C ALA A 173 4.74 11.01 -2.58
N THR A 174 5.88 11.67 -2.83
CA THR A 174 7.20 11.11 -2.51
C THR A 174 7.40 10.94 -1.01
N GLN A 175 6.96 11.90 -0.18
CA GLN A 175 6.99 11.79 1.28
C GLN A 175 6.17 10.59 1.79
N ILE A 176 5.00 10.35 1.20
CA ILE A 176 4.15 9.19 1.54
C ILE A 176 4.79 7.89 1.06
N VAL A 177 5.25 7.85 -0.19
CA VAL A 177 5.83 6.65 -0.79
C VAL A 177 7.06 6.19 -0.02
N PHE A 178 7.97 7.12 0.27
CA PHE A 178 9.23 6.86 0.95
C PHE A 178 9.03 6.43 2.41
N GLY A 179 8.18 7.17 3.15
CA GLY A 179 7.94 6.90 4.57
C GLY A 179 7.01 5.71 4.81
N GLY A 180 6.02 5.51 3.95
CA GLY A 180 4.80 4.76 4.27
C GLY A 180 4.73 3.32 3.80
N PHE A 181 5.42 2.93 2.72
CA PHE A 181 5.31 1.57 2.15
C PHE A 181 6.38 0.58 2.61
N ASP A 182 7.21 0.95 3.59
CA ASP A 182 8.23 0.06 4.16
C ASP A 182 7.62 -0.79 5.28
N LEU A 183 7.24 -2.04 4.96
CA LEU A 183 6.69 -2.97 5.96
C LEU A 183 7.81 -3.55 6.82
N SER A 184 7.73 -3.37 8.13
CA SER A 184 8.67 -3.91 9.11
C SER A 184 8.63 -5.45 9.18
N ARG A 185 9.62 -6.03 9.84
CA ARG A 185 9.61 -7.49 10.12
C ARG A 185 8.41 -7.89 10.99
N GLN A 186 7.97 -7.01 11.90
CA GLN A 186 6.84 -7.26 12.78
C GLN A 186 5.54 -7.27 11.99
N ASP A 187 5.39 -6.38 11.02
CA ASP A 187 4.19 -6.31 10.16
C ASP A 187 4.05 -7.59 9.32
N PHE A 188 5.17 -8.05 8.74
CA PHE A 188 5.17 -9.30 7.99
C PHE A 188 4.83 -10.50 8.89
N GLN A 189 5.48 -10.62 10.05
CA GLN A 189 5.20 -11.71 11.00
C GLN A 189 3.76 -11.67 11.53
N GLY A 190 3.24 -10.47 11.80
CA GLY A 190 1.84 -10.26 12.13
C GLY A 190 0.94 -10.77 11.01
N SER A 191 1.23 -10.40 9.76
CA SER A 191 0.41 -10.82 8.63
C SER A 191 0.39 -12.34 8.46
N LEU A 192 1.54 -13.01 8.65
CA LEU A 192 1.65 -14.47 8.58
C LEU A 192 0.74 -15.18 9.60
N ARG A 193 0.56 -14.62 10.81
CA ARG A 193 -0.31 -15.20 11.85
C ARG A 193 -1.79 -15.22 11.43
N GLY A 194 -2.20 -14.25 10.61
CA GLY A 194 -3.57 -14.17 10.09
C GLY A 194 -3.81 -14.91 8.76
N LEU A 195 -2.79 -15.55 8.18
CA LEU A 195 -2.93 -16.22 6.88
C LEU A 195 -3.90 -17.40 6.90
N LEU A 196 -3.80 -18.28 7.91
CA LEU A 196 -4.67 -19.45 8.01
C LEU A 196 -6.15 -19.07 8.08
N PRO A 197 -6.60 -18.21 9.02
CA PRO A 197 -8.00 -17.80 9.06
C PRO A 197 -8.42 -17.10 7.75
N LEU A 198 -7.55 -16.32 7.12
CA LEU A 198 -7.85 -15.70 5.82
C LEU A 198 -8.11 -16.72 4.72
N VAL A 199 -7.23 -17.72 4.54
CA VAL A 199 -7.40 -18.75 3.49
C VAL A 199 -8.72 -19.52 3.67
N LEU A 200 -9.11 -19.78 4.92
CA LEU A 200 -10.41 -20.38 5.22
C LEU A 200 -11.57 -19.47 4.81
N VAL A 201 -11.51 -18.17 5.11
CA VAL A 201 -12.51 -17.19 4.65
C VAL A 201 -12.60 -17.16 3.13
N LEU A 202 -11.47 -17.06 2.44
CA LEU A 202 -11.45 -16.96 0.98
C LEU A 202 -12.00 -18.22 0.31
N SER A 203 -11.79 -19.39 0.94
CA SER A 203 -12.33 -20.67 0.49
C SER A 203 -13.85 -20.76 0.71
N LEU A 204 -14.36 -20.27 1.84
CA LEU A 204 -15.80 -20.18 2.10
C LEU A 204 -16.50 -19.18 1.16
N LEU A 205 -15.88 -18.02 0.93
CA LEU A 205 -16.36 -17.02 -0.03
C LEU A 205 -16.36 -17.58 -1.46
N ALA A 206 -15.34 -18.34 -1.84
CA ALA A 206 -15.29 -19.01 -3.14
C ALA A 206 -16.43 -20.02 -3.30
N LEU A 207 -16.70 -20.84 -2.27
CA LEU A 207 -17.83 -21.77 -2.27
C LEU A 207 -19.16 -21.03 -2.44
N GLY A 208 -19.41 -20.00 -1.62
CA GLY A 208 -20.63 -19.20 -1.69
C GLY A 208 -20.80 -18.50 -3.04
N ALA A 209 -19.73 -17.95 -3.61
CA ALA A 209 -19.76 -17.30 -4.92
C ALA A 209 -20.12 -18.28 -6.04
N VAL A 210 -19.60 -19.52 -6.01
CA VAL A 210 -19.95 -20.55 -7.00
C VAL A 210 -21.42 -20.98 -6.86
N LEU A 211 -21.92 -21.13 -5.63
CA LEU A 211 -23.31 -21.54 -5.39
C LEU A 211 -24.32 -20.51 -5.87
N VAL A 212 -24.03 -19.22 -5.66
CA VAL A 212 -24.91 -18.10 -6.04
C VAL A 212 -24.58 -17.53 -7.42
N GLN A 213 -23.62 -18.12 -8.14
CA GLN A 213 -23.14 -17.65 -9.45
C GLN A 213 -22.66 -16.18 -9.43
N LEU A 214 -22.09 -15.74 -8.30
CA LEU A 214 -21.55 -14.39 -8.17
C LEU A 214 -20.20 -14.30 -8.90
N PRO A 215 -19.95 -13.23 -9.67
CA PRO A 215 -18.70 -13.02 -10.38
C PRO A 215 -17.58 -12.49 -9.45
N LEU A 216 -17.37 -13.14 -8.30
CA LEU A 216 -16.43 -12.69 -7.26
C LEU A 216 -15.02 -12.49 -7.79
N VAL A 217 -14.52 -13.42 -8.61
CA VAL A 217 -13.19 -13.30 -9.22
C VAL A 217 -13.09 -12.06 -10.08
N ALA A 218 -14.10 -11.74 -10.89
CA ALA A 218 -14.08 -10.55 -11.74
C ALA A 218 -14.07 -9.26 -10.91
N ILE A 219 -14.82 -9.23 -9.80
CA ILE A 219 -14.82 -8.10 -8.86
C ILE A 219 -13.43 -7.94 -8.24
N LEU A 220 -12.85 -9.03 -7.72
CA LEU A 220 -11.52 -9.00 -7.13
C LEU A 220 -10.44 -8.60 -8.14
N THR A 221 -10.50 -9.09 -9.38
CA THR A 221 -9.58 -8.68 -10.44
C THR A 221 -9.64 -7.18 -10.68
N LYS A 222 -10.84 -6.58 -10.77
CA LYS A 222 -10.98 -5.11 -10.91
C LYS A 222 -10.36 -4.36 -9.74
N VAL A 223 -10.63 -4.80 -8.50
CA VAL A 223 -10.06 -4.19 -7.30
C VAL A 223 -8.53 -4.32 -7.30
N THR A 224 -8.00 -5.49 -7.61
CA THR A 224 -6.55 -5.75 -7.67
C THR A 224 -5.88 -4.94 -8.79
N LEU A 225 -6.53 -4.70 -9.93
CA LEU A 225 -6.00 -3.83 -10.99
C LEU A 225 -5.92 -2.36 -10.53
N ILE A 226 -6.95 -1.86 -9.84
CA ILE A 226 -6.96 -0.50 -9.29
C ILE A 226 -5.85 -0.33 -8.24
N PHE A 227 -5.75 -1.25 -7.28
CA PHE A 227 -4.66 -1.17 -6.30
C PHE A 227 -3.29 -1.45 -6.92
N GLY A 228 -3.19 -2.37 -7.88
CA GLY A 228 -1.95 -2.68 -8.58
C GLY A 228 -1.41 -1.50 -9.37
N THR A 229 -2.27 -0.65 -9.94
CA THR A 229 -1.84 0.58 -10.64
C THR A 229 -1.36 1.65 -9.67
N LEU A 230 -2.02 1.82 -8.52
CA LEU A 230 -1.53 2.68 -7.43
C LEU A 230 -0.18 2.22 -6.88
N LEU A 231 -0.03 0.91 -6.64
CA LEU A 231 1.21 0.33 -6.15
C LEU A 231 2.32 0.38 -7.20
N GLY A 232 2.00 0.18 -8.48
CA GLY A 232 2.92 0.36 -9.60
C GLY A 232 3.44 1.80 -9.68
N TYR A 233 2.55 2.79 -9.54
CA TYR A 233 2.94 4.19 -9.44
C TYR A 233 3.88 4.45 -8.24
N ALA A 234 3.56 3.90 -7.07
CA ALA A 234 4.42 4.00 -5.89
C ALA A 234 5.80 3.35 -6.14
N VAL A 235 5.87 2.21 -6.81
CA VAL A 235 7.13 1.54 -7.16
C VAL A 235 7.98 2.42 -8.07
N ILE A 236 7.37 3.03 -9.09
CA ILE A 236 8.05 3.95 -10.00
C ILE A 236 8.64 5.13 -9.22
N LEU A 237 7.85 5.76 -8.34
CA LEU A 237 8.33 6.85 -7.48
C LEU A 237 9.47 6.41 -6.56
N SER A 238 9.34 5.28 -5.87
CA SER A 238 10.39 4.72 -5.01
C SER A 238 11.67 4.43 -5.80
N PHE A 239 11.56 3.90 -7.01
CA PHE A 239 12.70 3.62 -7.88
C PHE A 239 13.44 4.90 -8.27
N PHE A 240 12.74 5.94 -8.73
CA PHE A 240 13.37 7.20 -9.09
C PHE A 240 14.00 7.89 -7.89
N TYR A 241 13.33 7.87 -6.73
CA TYR A 241 13.89 8.42 -5.50
C TYR A 241 15.17 7.69 -5.08
N TRP A 242 15.14 6.35 -5.12
CA TRP A 242 16.32 5.52 -4.87
C TRP A 242 17.47 5.83 -5.83
N LEU A 243 17.18 5.97 -7.13
CA LEU A 243 18.17 6.31 -8.14
C LEU A 243 18.80 7.67 -7.88
N LEU A 244 17.99 8.70 -7.58
CA LEU A 244 18.47 10.04 -7.28
C LEU A 244 19.39 10.05 -6.06
N LEU A 245 18.98 9.40 -4.97
CA LEU A 245 19.83 9.27 -3.79
C LEU A 245 21.14 8.55 -4.14
N ARG A 246 21.09 7.52 -5.00
CA ARG A 246 22.30 6.78 -5.40
C ARG A 246 23.30 7.61 -6.17
N LEU A 247 22.84 8.63 -6.87
CA LEU A 247 23.71 9.57 -7.57
C LEU A 247 24.28 10.63 -6.62
N ILE A 248 23.51 11.04 -5.60
CA ILE A 248 23.90 12.11 -4.65
C ILE A 248 24.79 11.58 -3.50
N THR A 249 24.60 10.34 -3.07
CA THR A 249 25.33 9.74 -1.94
C THR A 249 26.53 8.89 -2.36
N ARG A 250 26.86 8.84 -3.66
CA ARG A 250 28.15 8.36 -4.15
C ARG A 250 29.22 9.41 -3.93
#